data_AF-A0A126Q2R0-F1
#
_entry.id   AF-A0A126Q2R0-F1
#
_cell.length_a   1.000
_cell.length_b   1.000
_cell.length_c   1.000
_cell.angle_alpha   90.00
_cell.angle_beta   90.00
_cell.angle_gamma   90.00
#
_symmetry.space_group_name_H-M   'P 1'
#
loop_
_entity.id
_entity.type
_entity.pdbx_description
1 polymer ?
#
loop_
_entity_poly.entity_id
_entity_poly.type
_entity_poly.pdbx_seq_one_letter_code
_entity_poly.pdbx_strand_id
1 'polypeptide(L)'
;MKLNYKLSECASTSPWLILIHGLFGNADNLAGIKRHFESNYNVISIDLPDHGESPWTSSFSVDDAANAVFEIMQSLNIRESAVLGHSLGGKVAMRLALNHGDVVSHLIVADIAPVSYDHSHQTVFDGLKAVPLDAIQSRKDAEKEMAKHVKEPGVRQFLLKSLYQDENGDWKWRFNVDGLLASYSHIIDWEQTNQTFDGVTLFIKGSESDYITPAYRDEITRYFPKAKAHVIDGTGHWLHAEKPAVFNAVVERTLNKSS
;
A
#
# COMPACT_ATOMS: atom_id res chain seq x y z
N MET A 1 -4.14 -17.37 2.66
CA MET A 1 -2.71 -17.45 2.23
C MET A 1 -1.86 -16.82 3.32
N LYS A 2 -0.76 -17.43 3.76
CA LYS A 2 0.05 -16.86 4.86
C LYS A 2 0.99 -15.76 4.35
N LEU A 3 0.65 -14.51 4.60
CA LEU A 3 1.49 -13.35 4.28
C LEU A 3 2.65 -13.20 5.27
N ASN A 4 3.75 -12.62 4.79
CA ASN A 4 4.80 -12.10 5.64
C ASN A 4 4.38 -10.76 6.26
N TYR A 5 4.78 -10.53 7.50
CA TYR A 5 4.56 -9.26 8.19
C TYR A 5 5.62 -9.03 9.26
N LYS A 6 5.84 -7.76 9.59
CA LYS A 6 6.68 -7.31 10.69
C LYS A 6 5.80 -6.74 11.80
N LEU A 7 6.03 -7.23 13.02
CA LEU A 7 5.30 -6.80 14.22
C LEU A 7 6.17 -5.84 15.05
N SER A 8 5.55 -4.76 15.54
CA SER A 8 6.14 -3.83 16.49
C SER A 8 5.16 -3.66 17.66
N GLU A 9 5.43 -4.34 18.76
CA GLU A 9 4.56 -4.30 19.94
C GLU A 9 4.88 -3.10 20.82
N CYS A 10 3.84 -2.48 21.37
CA CYS A 10 3.89 -1.37 22.31
C CYS A 10 3.50 -1.86 23.70
N ALA A 11 2.21 -1.80 24.05
CA ALA A 11 1.63 -2.43 25.23
C ALA A 11 0.47 -3.33 24.79
N SER A 12 0.15 -4.36 25.58
CA SER A 12 -0.96 -5.28 25.28
C SER A 12 -2.32 -4.59 25.19
N THR A 13 -2.46 -3.41 25.80
CA THR A 13 -3.66 -2.57 25.77
C THR A 13 -3.62 -1.50 24.67
N SER A 14 -2.49 -1.34 23.98
CA SER A 14 -2.37 -0.35 22.91
C SER A 14 -3.22 -0.76 21.70
N PRO A 15 -3.87 0.21 21.03
CA PRO A 15 -4.62 -0.08 19.82
C PRO A 15 -3.72 -0.62 18.69
N TRP A 16 -4.33 -1.35 17.76
CA TRP A 16 -3.64 -1.90 16.60
C TRP A 16 -3.67 -0.95 15.41
N LEU A 17 -2.57 -0.91 14.66
CA LEU A 17 -2.45 -0.22 13.38
C LEU A 17 -1.79 -1.13 12.35
N ILE A 18 -2.53 -1.47 11.29
CA ILE A 18 -2.01 -2.24 10.16
C ILE A 18 -1.61 -1.27 9.05
N LEU A 19 -0.39 -1.43 8.54
CA LEU A 19 0.19 -0.64 7.46
C LEU A 19 0.34 -1.50 6.21
N ILE A 20 -0.25 -1.06 5.10
CA ILE A 20 -0.27 -1.77 3.82
C ILE A 20 0.39 -0.93 2.74
N HIS A 21 1.49 -1.42 2.17
CA HIS A 21 2.25 -0.72 1.12
C HIS A 21 1.55 -0.74 -0.24
N GLY A 22 2.01 0.12 -1.16
CA GLY A 22 1.54 0.17 -2.55
C GLY A 22 2.23 -0.85 -3.49
N LEU A 23 1.84 -0.85 -4.76
CA LEU A 23 2.42 -1.73 -5.78
C LEU A 23 3.95 -1.58 -5.87
N PHE A 24 4.66 -2.69 -6.09
CA PHE A 24 6.13 -2.82 -6.07
C PHE A 24 6.80 -2.57 -4.72
N GLY A 25 5.99 -2.43 -3.68
CA GLY A 25 6.47 -2.19 -2.34
C GLY A 25 6.83 -3.42 -1.52
N ASN A 26 7.11 -3.19 -0.23
CA ASN A 26 7.27 -4.17 0.83
C ASN A 26 6.96 -3.52 2.20
N ALA A 27 6.97 -4.31 3.26
CA ALA A 27 6.65 -3.94 4.64
C ALA A 27 7.50 -2.76 5.18
N ASP A 28 8.67 -2.48 4.61
CA ASP A 28 9.53 -1.38 5.04
C ASP A 28 9.18 -0.04 4.38
N ASN A 29 8.31 0.00 3.37
CA ASN A 29 8.03 1.25 2.65
C ASN A 29 7.30 2.29 3.50
N LEU A 30 6.48 1.86 4.46
CA LEU A 30 5.77 2.74 5.38
C LEU A 30 6.50 2.90 6.72
N ALA A 31 7.81 2.62 6.79
CA ALA A 31 8.59 2.68 8.02
C ALA A 31 8.57 4.07 8.71
N GLY A 32 8.43 5.17 7.95
CA GLY A 32 8.29 6.50 8.53
C GLY A 32 6.98 6.69 9.31
N ILE A 33 5.90 6.05 8.86
CA ILE A 33 4.62 6.00 9.57
C ILE A 33 4.76 5.08 10.79
N LYS A 34 5.28 3.86 10.60
CA LYS A 34 5.53 2.89 11.68
C LYS A 34 6.27 3.56 12.86
N ARG A 35 7.42 4.18 12.59
CA ARG A 35 8.25 4.86 13.62
C ARG A 35 7.52 5.95 14.39
N HIS A 36 6.56 6.62 13.75
CA HIS A 36 5.79 7.67 14.40
C HIS A 36 4.72 7.11 15.35
N PHE A 37 4.13 5.96 15.03
CA PHE A 37 3.01 5.38 15.79
C PHE A 37 3.41 4.24 16.73
N GLU A 38 4.56 3.59 16.55
CA GLU A 38 4.96 2.39 17.31
C GLU A 38 5.16 2.60 18.81
N SER A 39 5.27 3.85 19.28
CA SER A 39 5.30 4.16 20.71
C SER A 39 3.91 4.13 21.38
N ASN A 40 2.83 4.19 20.60
CA ASN A 40 1.45 4.29 21.08
C ASN A 40 0.52 3.20 20.51
N TYR A 41 0.95 2.50 19.44
CA TYR A 41 0.18 1.47 18.74
C TYR A 41 1.00 0.19 18.64
N ASN A 42 0.30 -0.95 18.68
CA ASN A 42 0.85 -2.19 18.14
C ASN A 42 0.78 -2.11 16.61
N VAL A 43 1.93 -2.09 15.94
CA VAL A 43 1.99 -1.85 14.49
C VAL A 43 2.34 -3.14 13.75
N ILE A 44 1.52 -3.48 12.74
CA ILE A 44 1.80 -4.56 11.79
C ILE A 44 2.08 -3.93 10.43
N SER A 45 3.27 -4.19 9.88
CA SER A 45 3.59 -3.83 8.49
C SER A 45 3.62 -5.10 7.65
N ILE A 46 2.76 -5.18 6.64
CA ILE A 46 2.58 -6.41 5.85
C ILE A 46 3.35 -6.34 4.54
N ASP A 47 3.79 -7.49 4.04
CA ASP A 47 4.08 -7.67 2.62
C ASP A 47 2.82 -8.18 1.93
N LEU A 48 2.35 -7.47 0.90
CA LEU A 48 1.25 -7.94 0.06
C LEU A 48 1.64 -9.21 -0.71
N PRO A 49 0.67 -10.00 -1.20
CA PRO A 49 0.96 -11.10 -2.14
C PRO A 49 1.81 -10.60 -3.30
N ASP A 50 2.71 -11.44 -3.82
CA ASP A 50 3.64 -11.09 -4.90
C ASP A 50 4.67 -9.99 -4.56
N HIS A 51 4.80 -9.64 -3.28
CA HIS A 51 5.71 -8.60 -2.79
C HIS A 51 6.51 -9.06 -1.55
N GLY A 52 7.63 -8.38 -1.30
CA GLY A 52 8.50 -8.62 -0.15
C GLY A 52 8.89 -10.09 0.01
N GLU A 53 8.56 -10.66 1.17
CA GLU A 53 8.76 -12.09 1.48
C GLU A 53 7.43 -12.87 1.51
N SER A 54 6.33 -12.24 1.09
CA SER A 54 5.04 -12.93 0.94
C SER A 54 5.05 -13.86 -0.28
N PRO A 55 4.25 -14.94 -0.26
CA PRO A 55 4.18 -15.88 -1.37
C PRO A 55 3.78 -15.20 -2.68
N TRP A 56 4.32 -15.73 -3.78
CA TRP A 56 3.86 -15.38 -5.12
C TRP A 56 2.55 -16.11 -5.41
N THR A 57 1.66 -15.46 -6.15
CA THR A 57 0.36 -16.00 -6.52
C THR A 57 0.33 -16.42 -7.99
N SER A 58 -0.63 -17.27 -8.36
CA SER A 58 -0.92 -17.55 -9.76
C SER A 58 -1.63 -16.38 -10.44
N SER A 59 -2.44 -15.64 -9.70
CA SER A 59 -3.07 -14.39 -10.12
C SER A 59 -3.37 -13.53 -8.90
N PHE A 60 -2.96 -12.27 -8.94
CA PHE A 60 -3.25 -11.31 -7.87
C PHE A 60 -4.73 -10.92 -7.87
N SER A 61 -5.34 -10.84 -6.68
CA SER A 61 -6.69 -10.33 -6.44
C SER A 61 -6.69 -9.43 -5.20
N VAL A 62 -7.37 -8.29 -5.29
CA VAL A 62 -7.55 -7.38 -4.15
C VAL A 62 -8.37 -8.04 -3.03
N ASP A 63 -9.35 -8.87 -3.39
CA ASP A 63 -10.21 -9.58 -2.44
C ASP A 63 -9.44 -10.66 -1.68
N ASP A 64 -8.60 -11.43 -2.39
CA ASP A 64 -7.74 -12.44 -1.75
C ASP A 64 -6.68 -11.78 -0.86
N ALA A 65 -6.12 -10.66 -1.30
CA ALA A 65 -5.19 -9.88 -0.48
C ALA A 65 -5.87 -9.36 0.80
N ALA A 66 -7.08 -8.82 0.71
CA ALA A 66 -7.84 -8.34 1.85
C ALA A 66 -8.19 -9.47 2.84
N ASN A 67 -8.63 -10.62 2.32
CA ASN A 67 -8.88 -11.80 3.15
C ASN A 67 -7.62 -12.31 3.84
N ALA A 68 -6.46 -12.26 3.17
CA ALA A 68 -5.20 -12.64 3.79
C ALA A 68 -4.76 -11.68 4.92
N VAL A 69 -5.09 -10.38 4.82
CA VAL A 69 -4.92 -9.44 5.95
C VAL A 69 -5.84 -9.77 7.11
N PHE A 70 -7.11 -10.10 6.82
CA PHE A 70 -8.06 -10.56 7.84
C PHE A 70 -7.57 -11.85 8.54
N GLU A 71 -7.02 -12.81 7.79
CA GLU A 71 -6.40 -14.03 8.35
C GLU A 71 -5.25 -13.70 9.33
N ILE A 72 -4.42 -12.69 9.05
CA ILE A 72 -3.40 -12.22 10.00
C ILE A 72 -4.06 -11.76 11.30
N MET A 73 -5.10 -10.92 11.22
CA MET A 73 -5.81 -10.41 12.39
C MET A 73 -6.39 -11.56 13.24
N GLN A 74 -7.02 -12.54 12.60
CA GLN A 74 -7.54 -13.73 13.28
C GLN A 74 -6.42 -14.53 13.97
N SER A 75 -5.30 -14.75 13.28
CA SER A 75 -4.17 -15.52 13.83
C SER A 75 -3.52 -14.87 15.05
N LEU A 76 -3.58 -13.54 15.13
CA LEU A 76 -3.05 -12.74 16.23
C LEU A 76 -4.11 -12.39 17.30
N ASN A 77 -5.34 -12.91 17.16
CA ASN A 77 -6.49 -12.59 18.01
C ASN A 77 -6.79 -11.08 18.11
N ILE A 78 -6.56 -10.34 17.03
CA ILE A 78 -6.85 -8.91 16.93
C ILE A 78 -8.33 -8.75 16.62
N ARG A 79 -9.08 -8.21 17.59
CA ARG A 79 -10.52 -7.98 17.45
C ARG A 79 -10.84 -6.79 16.56
N GLU A 80 -10.01 -5.76 16.64
CA GLU A 80 -10.23 -4.49 15.95
C GLU A 80 -8.89 -3.79 15.71
N SER A 81 -8.72 -3.17 14.54
CA SER A 81 -7.52 -2.41 14.18
C SER A 81 -7.84 -1.19 13.33
N ALA A 82 -7.05 -0.14 13.46
CA ALA A 82 -6.95 0.85 12.40
C ALA A 82 -6.17 0.24 11.21
N VAL A 83 -6.54 0.62 9.99
CA VAL A 83 -5.88 0.13 8.77
C VAL A 83 -5.52 1.33 7.90
N LEU A 84 -4.24 1.44 7.57
CA LEU A 84 -3.70 2.47 6.69
C LEU A 84 -3.08 1.81 5.46
N GLY A 85 -3.62 2.13 4.29
CA GLY A 85 -3.11 1.64 3.02
C GLY A 85 -2.70 2.77 2.07
N HIS A 86 -1.56 2.60 1.40
CA HIS A 86 -1.12 3.49 0.31
C HIS A 86 -1.33 2.85 -1.05
N SER A 87 -1.90 3.59 -2.00
CA SER A 87 -2.06 3.12 -3.39
C SER A 87 -2.77 1.75 -3.47
N LEU A 88 -2.17 0.72 -4.06
CA LEU A 88 -2.70 -0.66 -4.03
C LEU A 88 -3.06 -1.13 -2.61
N GLY A 89 -2.24 -0.81 -1.60
CA GLY A 89 -2.54 -1.13 -0.22
C GLY A 89 -3.78 -0.42 0.31
N GLY A 90 -4.09 0.76 -0.23
CA GLY A 90 -5.35 1.47 0.03
C GLY A 90 -6.55 0.74 -0.57
N LYS A 91 -6.44 0.15 -1.77
CA LYS A 91 -7.50 -0.73 -2.33
C LYS A 91 -7.73 -1.96 -1.45
N VAL A 92 -6.65 -2.60 -0.99
CA VAL A 92 -6.74 -3.74 -0.07
C VAL A 92 -7.38 -3.34 1.26
N ALA A 93 -6.99 -2.20 1.84
CA ALA A 93 -7.59 -1.68 3.07
C ALA A 93 -9.09 -1.37 2.90
N MET A 94 -9.46 -0.73 1.79
CA MET A 94 -10.86 -0.46 1.43
C MET A 94 -11.67 -1.75 1.31
N ARG A 95 -11.13 -2.76 0.62
CA ARG A 95 -11.79 -4.06 0.47
C ARG A 95 -11.93 -4.80 1.79
N LEU A 96 -10.92 -4.76 2.66
CA LEU A 96 -10.99 -5.31 4.01
C LEU A 96 -12.13 -4.66 4.80
N ALA A 97 -12.24 -3.34 4.78
CA ALA A 97 -13.30 -2.62 5.50
C ALA A 97 -14.71 -2.92 4.94
N LEU A 98 -14.84 -3.12 3.63
CA LEU A 98 -16.11 -3.49 3.00
C LEU A 98 -16.53 -4.94 3.30
N ASN A 99 -15.57 -5.86 3.39
CA ASN A 99 -15.85 -7.28 3.60
C ASN A 99 -15.94 -7.65 5.10
N HIS A 100 -15.16 -6.99 5.95
CA HIS A 100 -14.96 -7.30 7.37
C HIS A 100 -14.97 -6.01 8.21
N GLY A 101 -16.00 -5.19 8.03
CA GLY A 101 -16.08 -3.85 8.65
C GLY A 101 -16.11 -3.85 10.18
N ASP A 102 -16.50 -4.96 10.81
CA ASP A 102 -16.56 -5.13 12.27
C ASP A 102 -15.18 -5.18 12.93
N VAL A 103 -14.12 -5.48 12.17
CA VAL A 103 -12.74 -5.51 12.68
C VAL A 103 -11.93 -4.26 12.34
N VAL A 104 -12.52 -3.30 11.63
CA VAL A 104 -11.83 -2.07 11.20
C VAL A 104 -12.34 -0.87 11.99
N SER A 105 -11.54 -0.37 12.94
CA SER A 105 -11.92 0.82 13.72
C SER A 105 -11.84 2.10 12.88
N HIS A 106 -10.79 2.20 12.07
CA HIS A 106 -10.46 3.36 11.25
C HIS A 106 -9.88 2.92 9.92
N LEU A 107 -10.40 3.47 8.83
CA LEU A 107 -9.87 3.28 7.49
C LEU A 107 -9.15 4.55 7.03
N ILE A 108 -7.86 4.43 6.75
CA ILE A 108 -7.05 5.53 6.21
C ILE A 108 -6.52 5.12 4.84
N VAL A 109 -6.93 5.86 3.82
CA VAL A 109 -6.59 5.59 2.42
C VAL A 109 -5.69 6.71 1.90
N ALA A 110 -4.44 6.38 1.59
CA ALA A 110 -3.47 7.32 1.06
C ALA A 110 -3.40 7.21 -0.47
N ASP A 111 -3.95 8.25 -1.11
CA ASP A 111 -3.80 8.59 -2.53
C ASP A 111 -4.22 7.50 -3.52
N ILE A 112 -5.42 6.95 -3.31
CA ILE A 112 -6.11 6.02 -4.20
C ILE A 112 -7.62 6.12 -4.00
N ALA A 113 -8.42 5.75 -5.00
CA ALA A 113 -9.88 5.69 -4.97
C ALA A 113 -10.39 4.28 -5.35
N PRO A 114 -11.62 3.91 -4.94
CA PRO A 114 -12.25 2.64 -5.29
C PRO A 114 -12.82 2.68 -6.72
N VAL A 115 -11.94 2.84 -7.71
CA VAL A 115 -12.28 2.93 -9.13
C VAL A 115 -11.29 2.13 -9.99
N SER A 116 -11.72 1.80 -11.19
CA SER A 116 -10.85 1.29 -12.25
C SER A 116 -10.05 2.46 -12.84
N TYR A 117 -8.75 2.24 -13.09
CA TYR A 117 -7.88 3.25 -13.69
C TYR A 117 -7.46 2.85 -15.10
N ASP A 118 -7.45 3.83 -16.01
CA ASP A 118 -7.01 3.64 -17.40
C ASP A 118 -5.50 3.88 -17.59
N HIS A 119 -4.80 4.36 -16.56
CA HIS A 119 -3.36 4.61 -16.66
C HIS A 119 -2.57 3.31 -16.68
N SER A 120 -1.47 3.31 -17.45
CA SER A 120 -0.61 2.15 -17.59
C SER A 120 0.72 2.36 -16.88
N HIS A 121 1.14 1.36 -16.09
CA HIS A 121 2.50 1.26 -15.57
C HIS A 121 3.44 0.49 -16.53
N GLN A 122 3.11 0.41 -17.84
CA GLN A 122 3.92 -0.33 -18.81
C GLN A 122 5.38 0.12 -18.83
N THR A 123 5.65 1.42 -18.78
CA THR A 123 7.04 1.94 -18.76
C THR A 123 7.81 1.50 -17.52
N VAL A 124 7.13 1.31 -16.38
CA VAL A 124 7.71 0.76 -15.16
C VAL A 124 8.05 -0.72 -15.35
N PHE A 125 7.12 -1.52 -15.87
CA PHE A 125 7.40 -2.93 -16.17
C PHE A 125 8.52 -3.11 -17.19
N ASP A 126 8.53 -2.30 -18.25
CA ASP A 126 9.60 -2.30 -19.25
C ASP A 126 10.95 -1.98 -18.60
N GLY A 127 10.99 -0.97 -17.72
CA GLY A 127 12.19 -0.61 -16.96
C GLY A 127 12.67 -1.74 -16.05
N LEU A 128 11.76 -2.38 -15.30
CA LEU A 128 12.09 -3.49 -14.41
C LEU A 128 12.62 -4.70 -15.18
N LYS A 129 12.04 -5.02 -16.34
CA LYS A 129 12.45 -6.12 -17.22
C LYS A 129 13.74 -5.83 -17.99
N ALA A 130 14.05 -4.56 -18.22
CA ALA A 130 15.28 -4.15 -18.89
C ALA A 130 16.53 -4.32 -18.01
N VAL A 131 16.39 -4.46 -16.69
CA VAL A 131 17.53 -4.66 -15.78
C VAL A 131 18.08 -6.09 -15.93
N PRO A 132 19.33 -6.28 -16.40
CA PRO A 132 19.94 -7.60 -16.52
C PRO A 132 20.47 -8.04 -15.15
N LEU A 133 19.60 -8.67 -14.34
CA LEU A 133 19.90 -9.05 -12.95
C LEU A 133 21.14 -9.95 -12.81
N ASP A 134 21.46 -10.74 -13.83
CA ASP A 134 22.64 -11.61 -13.92
C ASP A 134 23.95 -10.86 -14.25
N ALA A 135 23.86 -9.63 -14.75
CA ALA A 135 25.02 -8.86 -15.23
C ALA A 135 25.31 -7.59 -14.42
N ILE A 136 24.32 -7.05 -13.69
CA ILE A 136 24.53 -5.84 -12.86
C ILE A 136 25.48 -6.11 -11.69
N GLN A 137 26.32 -5.13 -11.36
CA GLN A 137 27.25 -5.20 -10.22
C GLN A 137 26.80 -4.34 -9.06
N SER A 138 25.89 -3.40 -9.31
CA SER A 138 25.41 -2.44 -8.33
C SER A 138 23.97 -1.98 -8.61
N ARG A 139 23.31 -1.43 -7.59
CA ARG A 139 22.02 -0.74 -7.76
C ARG A 139 22.10 0.43 -8.76
N LYS A 140 23.28 1.05 -8.91
CA LYS A 140 23.50 2.14 -9.86
C LYS A 140 23.42 1.66 -11.31
N ASP A 141 23.85 0.43 -11.58
CA ASP A 141 23.73 -0.18 -12.91
C ASP A 141 22.25 -0.44 -13.24
N ALA A 142 21.50 -1.00 -12.28
CA ALA A 142 20.06 -1.16 -12.42
C ALA A 142 19.32 0.18 -12.62
N GLU A 143 19.71 1.23 -11.89
CA GLU A 143 19.15 2.58 -12.10
C GLU A 143 19.36 3.08 -13.53
N LYS A 144 20.57 2.90 -14.07
CA LYS A 144 20.94 3.33 -15.43
C LYS A 144 20.09 2.63 -16.48
N GLU A 145 19.84 1.34 -16.31
CA GLU A 145 18.99 0.56 -17.21
C GLU A 145 17.51 0.99 -17.09
N MET A 146 16.99 1.12 -15.87
CA MET A 146 15.62 1.60 -15.65
C MET A 146 15.36 3.01 -16.19
N ALA A 147 16.34 3.92 -16.11
CA ALA A 147 16.22 5.31 -16.58
C ALA A 147 15.94 5.43 -18.09
N LYS A 148 16.22 4.38 -18.87
CA LYS A 148 15.86 4.33 -20.29
C LYS A 148 14.33 4.36 -20.47
N HIS A 149 13.58 3.78 -19.55
CA HIS A 149 12.12 3.64 -19.61
C HIS A 149 11.39 4.54 -18.59
N VAL A 150 11.82 4.53 -17.32
CA VAL A 150 11.19 5.28 -16.21
C VAL A 150 11.87 6.63 -16.04
N LYS A 151 11.20 7.74 -16.36
CA LYS A 151 11.82 9.08 -16.40
C LYS A 151 11.92 9.73 -15.04
N GLU A 152 10.98 9.43 -14.16
CA GLU A 152 10.83 9.99 -12.83
C GLU A 152 11.88 9.40 -11.87
N PRO A 153 12.85 10.19 -11.37
CA PRO A 153 13.87 9.68 -10.46
C PRO A 153 13.27 9.10 -9.17
N GLY A 154 12.22 9.73 -8.63
CA GLY A 154 11.52 9.25 -7.44
C GLY A 154 10.96 7.83 -7.61
N VAL A 155 10.34 7.52 -8.76
CA VAL A 155 9.83 6.18 -9.08
C VAL A 155 10.98 5.17 -9.11
N ARG A 156 12.09 5.48 -9.81
CA ARG A 156 13.24 4.58 -9.88
C ARG A 156 13.82 4.29 -8.51
N GLN A 157 14.01 5.33 -7.70
CA GLN A 157 14.55 5.19 -6.34
C GLN A 157 13.61 4.39 -5.43
N PHE A 158 12.30 4.52 -5.60
CA PHE A 158 11.32 3.67 -4.92
C PHE A 158 11.48 2.19 -5.31
N LEU A 159 11.48 1.88 -6.62
CA LEU A 159 11.62 0.51 -7.12
C LEU A 159 12.95 -0.14 -6.66
N LEU A 160 14.06 0.61 -6.68
CA LEU A 160 15.38 0.13 -6.26
C LEU A 160 15.46 -0.28 -4.79
N LYS A 161 14.55 0.18 -3.92
CA LYS A 161 14.46 -0.29 -2.52
C LYS A 161 14.13 -1.79 -2.44
N SER A 162 13.46 -2.31 -3.45
CA SER A 162 13.08 -3.71 -3.57
C SER A 162 14.10 -4.54 -4.37
N LEU A 163 15.19 -3.93 -4.87
CA LEU A 163 16.32 -4.66 -5.46
C LEU A 163 17.26 -5.12 -4.35
N TYR A 164 17.54 -6.41 -4.27
CA TYR A 164 18.40 -7.01 -3.24
C TYR A 164 19.30 -8.10 -3.81
N GLN A 165 20.31 -8.51 -3.04
CA GLN A 165 21.10 -9.71 -3.31
C GLN A 165 20.65 -10.81 -2.35
N ASP A 166 20.40 -12.01 -2.87
CA ASP A 166 20.08 -13.16 -2.02
C ASP A 166 21.34 -13.76 -1.35
N GLU A 167 21.17 -14.89 -0.66
CA GLU A 167 22.25 -15.56 0.08
C GLU A 167 23.43 -16.01 -0.81
N ASN A 168 23.20 -16.19 -2.12
CA ASN A 168 24.23 -16.53 -3.09
C ASN A 168 24.90 -15.30 -3.71
N GLY A 169 24.42 -14.09 -3.39
CA GLY A 169 24.87 -12.84 -3.99
C GLY A 169 24.15 -12.47 -5.28
N ASP A 170 23.13 -13.24 -5.70
CA ASP A 170 22.40 -13.00 -6.94
C ASP A 170 21.40 -11.85 -6.78
N TRP A 171 21.38 -10.92 -7.74
CA TRP A 171 20.43 -9.82 -7.73
C TRP A 171 19.01 -10.27 -8.04
N LYS A 172 18.04 -9.84 -7.24
CA LYS A 172 16.63 -10.17 -7.38
C LYS A 172 15.73 -8.98 -7.03
N TRP A 173 14.56 -8.96 -7.63
CA TRP A 173 13.46 -8.11 -7.18
C TRP A 173 12.73 -8.79 -6.02
N ARG A 174 12.36 -8.03 -4.99
CA ARG A 174 11.49 -8.48 -3.89
C ARG A 174 10.04 -8.70 -4.31
N PHE A 175 9.68 -8.45 -5.57
CA PHE A 175 8.33 -8.64 -6.07
C PHE A 175 8.33 -9.49 -7.35
N ASN A 176 7.22 -10.19 -7.57
CA ASN A 176 7.00 -11.04 -8.74
C ASN A 176 6.68 -10.18 -9.97
N VAL A 177 7.69 -9.66 -10.66
CA VAL A 177 7.51 -8.75 -11.82
C VAL A 177 6.58 -9.34 -12.87
N ASP A 178 6.76 -10.61 -13.21
CA ASP A 178 5.96 -11.26 -14.25
C ASP A 178 4.53 -11.56 -13.81
N GLY A 179 4.33 -12.03 -12.58
CA GLY A 179 2.99 -12.24 -12.03
C GLY A 179 2.20 -10.93 -11.89
N LEU A 180 2.85 -9.88 -11.40
CA LEU A 180 2.21 -8.55 -11.29
C LEU A 180 1.86 -7.96 -12.65
N LEU A 181 2.69 -8.19 -13.68
CA LEU A 181 2.36 -7.79 -15.05
C LEU A 181 1.17 -8.60 -15.59
N ALA A 182 1.17 -9.92 -15.38
CA ALA A 182 0.09 -10.80 -15.84
C ALA A 182 -1.26 -10.48 -15.17
N SER A 183 -1.24 -10.06 -13.90
CA SER A 183 -2.43 -9.66 -13.15
C SER A 183 -2.71 -8.16 -13.17
N TYR A 184 -1.99 -7.38 -13.98
CA TYR A 184 -2.02 -5.92 -13.86
C TYR A 184 -3.41 -5.31 -14.10
N SER A 185 -4.20 -5.89 -15.00
CA SER A 185 -5.59 -5.48 -15.21
C SER A 185 -6.43 -5.58 -13.94
N HIS A 186 -6.24 -6.64 -13.14
CA HIS A 186 -6.94 -6.82 -11.87
C HIS A 186 -6.45 -5.85 -10.78
N ILE A 187 -5.18 -5.44 -10.82
CA ILE A 187 -4.58 -4.49 -9.87
C ILE A 187 -5.14 -3.07 -10.07
N ILE A 188 -5.27 -2.64 -11.32
CA ILE A 188 -5.78 -1.29 -11.64
C ILE A 188 -7.31 -1.22 -11.63
N ASP A 189 -7.99 -2.34 -11.73
CA ASP A 189 -9.45 -2.43 -11.67
C ASP A 189 -10.00 -2.25 -10.24
N TRP A 190 -11.30 -2.04 -10.13
CA TRP A 190 -12.04 -2.09 -8.88
C TRP A 190 -13.34 -2.86 -9.08
N GLU A 191 -13.38 -4.08 -8.55
CA GLU A 191 -14.58 -4.92 -8.63
C GLU A 191 -15.72 -4.30 -7.83
N GLN A 192 -16.84 -4.03 -8.51
CA GLN A 192 -17.98 -3.36 -7.90
C GLN A 192 -18.66 -4.26 -6.85
N THR A 193 -19.13 -3.66 -5.77
CA THR A 193 -19.89 -4.35 -4.72
C THR A 193 -21.05 -3.46 -4.24
N ASN A 194 -22.00 -4.06 -3.53
CA ASN A 194 -23.10 -3.33 -2.88
C ASN A 194 -22.84 -3.09 -1.38
N GLN A 195 -21.68 -3.52 -0.88
CA GLN A 195 -21.29 -3.29 0.51
C GLN A 195 -20.94 -1.82 0.74
N THR A 196 -21.17 -1.35 1.97
CA THR A 196 -20.82 -0.01 2.43
C THR A 196 -20.13 -0.10 3.78
N PHE A 197 -19.14 0.74 4.03
CA PHE A 197 -18.46 0.84 5.32
C PHE A 197 -18.76 2.18 5.96
N ASP A 198 -19.52 2.13 7.07
CA ASP A 198 -19.96 3.30 7.83
C ASP A 198 -18.99 3.71 8.95
N GLY A 199 -17.80 3.11 9.02
CA GLY A 199 -16.78 3.44 10.02
C GLY A 199 -16.03 4.73 9.70
N VAL A 200 -15.15 5.14 10.63
CA VAL A 200 -14.34 6.36 10.48
C VAL A 200 -13.40 6.19 9.29
N THR A 201 -13.62 6.98 8.23
CA THR A 201 -12.84 6.87 7.00
C THR A 201 -12.18 8.20 6.65
N LEU A 202 -10.89 8.16 6.32
CA LEU A 202 -10.11 9.30 5.86
C LEU A 202 -9.39 8.96 4.55
N PHE A 203 -9.65 9.74 3.51
CA PHE A 203 -8.85 9.78 2.30
C PHE A 203 -7.83 10.92 2.40
N ILE A 204 -6.57 10.63 2.15
CA ILE A 204 -5.49 11.62 2.09
C ILE A 204 -4.96 11.67 0.66
N LYS A 205 -4.98 12.84 0.04
CA LYS A 205 -4.60 13.08 -1.35
C LYS A 205 -3.38 13.98 -1.41
N GLY A 206 -2.42 13.69 -2.30
CA GLY A 206 -1.42 14.68 -2.72
C GLY A 206 -2.02 15.68 -3.70
N SER A 207 -1.81 16.99 -3.50
CA SER A 207 -2.40 18.03 -4.37
C SER A 207 -1.99 17.91 -5.83
N GLU A 208 -0.80 17.36 -6.09
CA GLU A 208 -0.21 17.19 -7.43
C GLU A 208 -0.40 15.76 -7.98
N SER A 209 -1.12 14.90 -7.26
CA SER A 209 -1.43 13.54 -7.71
C SER A 209 -2.72 13.50 -8.53
N ASP A 210 -2.85 12.58 -9.47
CA ASP A 210 -4.08 12.34 -10.25
C ASP A 210 -4.86 11.10 -9.80
N TYR A 211 -4.42 10.40 -8.75
CA TYR A 211 -5.07 9.16 -8.29
C TYR A 211 -6.45 9.37 -7.65
N ILE A 212 -6.67 10.55 -7.05
CA ILE A 212 -7.98 10.94 -6.52
C ILE A 212 -8.41 12.23 -7.21
N THR A 213 -9.42 12.17 -8.06
CA THR A 213 -9.96 13.35 -8.75
C THR A 213 -11.36 13.68 -8.22
N PRO A 214 -11.87 14.91 -8.46
CA PRO A 214 -13.25 15.25 -8.11
C PRO A 214 -14.30 14.31 -8.73
N ALA A 215 -14.00 13.70 -9.88
CA ALA A 215 -14.90 12.76 -10.55
C ALA A 215 -15.12 11.45 -9.77
N TYR A 216 -14.19 11.07 -8.88
CA TYR A 216 -14.30 9.85 -8.07
C TYR A 216 -15.05 10.04 -6.75
N ARG A 217 -15.53 11.26 -6.47
CA ARG A 217 -16.21 11.60 -5.20
C ARG A 217 -17.45 10.75 -4.97
N ASP A 218 -18.25 10.52 -6.02
CA ASP A 218 -19.51 9.78 -5.88
C ASP A 218 -19.24 8.30 -5.60
N GLU A 219 -18.26 7.69 -6.26
CA GLU A 219 -17.84 6.31 -5.96
C GLU A 219 -17.26 6.19 -4.55
N ILE A 220 -16.41 7.13 -4.12
CA ILE A 220 -15.91 7.15 -2.73
C ILE A 220 -17.07 7.23 -1.73
N THR A 221 -18.03 8.13 -1.96
CA THR A 221 -19.16 8.34 -1.04
C THR A 221 -20.12 7.15 -1.04
N ARG A 222 -20.27 6.46 -2.18
CA ARG A 222 -21.07 5.25 -2.32
C ARG A 222 -20.57 4.14 -1.40
N TYR A 223 -19.27 3.89 -1.35
CA TYR A 223 -18.68 2.84 -0.52
C TYR A 223 -18.42 3.29 0.93
N PHE A 224 -18.07 4.56 1.12
CA PHE A 224 -17.61 5.14 2.39
C PHE A 224 -18.35 6.44 2.70
N PRO A 225 -19.65 6.39 3.08
CA PRO A 225 -20.49 7.58 3.22
C PRO A 225 -20.03 8.54 4.33
N LYS A 226 -19.23 8.06 5.31
CA LYS A 226 -18.62 8.89 6.36
C LYS A 226 -17.20 9.35 6.03
N ALA A 227 -16.72 9.14 4.79
CA ALA A 227 -15.40 9.54 4.37
C ALA A 227 -15.17 11.04 4.50
N LYS A 228 -14.04 11.40 5.10
CA LYS A 228 -13.47 12.74 5.04
C LYS A 228 -12.28 12.72 4.10
N ALA A 229 -12.01 13.85 3.45
CA ALA A 229 -10.83 14.03 2.61
C ALA A 229 -9.89 15.07 3.21
N HIS A 230 -8.59 14.85 3.07
CA HIS A 230 -7.55 15.83 3.36
C HIS A 230 -6.58 15.90 2.19
N VAL A 231 -6.30 17.11 1.71
CA VAL A 231 -5.32 17.34 0.64
C VAL A 231 -4.05 17.91 1.24
N ILE A 232 -2.92 17.26 0.98
CA ILE A 232 -1.60 17.76 1.37
C ILE A 232 -1.03 18.53 0.19
N ASP A 233 -0.98 19.86 0.35
CA ASP A 233 -0.43 20.77 -0.65
C ASP A 233 1.05 20.47 -0.96
N GLY A 234 1.47 20.67 -2.21
CA GLY A 234 2.83 20.43 -2.71
C GLY A 234 3.34 19.02 -2.47
N THR A 235 2.48 18.01 -2.68
CA THR A 235 2.87 16.59 -2.67
C THR A 235 2.23 15.83 -3.80
N GLY A 236 2.98 14.88 -4.37
CA GLY A 236 2.50 13.91 -5.33
C GLY A 236 2.02 12.62 -4.68
N HIS A 237 2.25 11.50 -5.38
CA HIS A 237 1.76 10.18 -4.97
C HIS A 237 2.43 9.63 -3.70
N TRP A 238 3.62 10.11 -3.34
CA TRP A 238 4.35 9.68 -2.13
C TRP A 238 4.22 10.70 -1.01
N LEU A 239 3.02 11.26 -0.82
CA LEU A 239 2.71 12.26 0.22
C LEU A 239 3.25 11.94 1.62
N HIS A 240 3.26 10.66 2.00
CA HIS A 240 3.78 10.19 3.29
C HIS A 240 5.31 10.26 3.40
N ALA A 241 6.03 10.21 2.27
CA ALA A 241 7.47 10.35 2.20
C ALA A 241 7.91 11.80 1.92
N GLU A 242 7.11 12.53 1.15
CA GLU A 242 7.38 13.92 0.77
C GLU A 242 7.15 14.90 1.93
N LYS A 243 6.04 14.74 2.68
CA LYS A 243 5.72 15.56 3.86
C LYS A 243 5.31 14.69 5.06
N PRO A 244 6.23 13.88 5.62
CA PRO A 244 5.93 12.89 6.65
C PRO A 244 5.30 13.49 7.91
N ALA A 245 5.78 14.65 8.38
CA ALA A 245 5.23 15.29 9.58
C ALA A 245 3.77 15.73 9.39
N VAL A 246 3.44 16.30 8.23
CA VAL A 246 2.07 16.73 7.92
C VAL A 246 1.15 15.51 7.76
N PHE A 247 1.61 14.52 7.01
CA PHE A 247 0.87 13.27 6.81
C PHE A 247 0.55 12.60 8.15
N ASN A 248 1.56 12.40 8.99
CA ASN A 248 1.41 11.74 10.29
C ASN A 248 0.46 12.51 11.23
N ALA A 249 0.54 13.85 11.27
CA ALA A 249 -0.36 14.67 12.09
C ALA A 249 -1.83 14.55 11.65
N VAL A 250 -2.08 14.40 10.35
CA VAL A 250 -3.44 14.21 9.80
C VAL A 250 -3.98 12.84 10.16
N VAL A 251 -3.14 11.80 10.08
CA VAL A 251 -3.47 10.43 10.50
C VAL A 251 -3.76 10.39 12.00
N GLU A 252 -2.85 10.92 12.82
CA GLU A 252 -2.98 10.94 14.28
C GLU A 252 -4.27 11.63 14.74
N ARG A 253 -4.59 12.80 14.16
CA ARG A 253 -5.85 13.50 14.45
C ARG A 253 -7.08 12.65 14.13
N THR A 254 -7.00 11.76 13.15
CA THR A 254 -8.11 10.89 12.78
C THR A 254 -8.22 9.69 13.69
N LEU A 255 -7.09 9.06 14.04
CA LEU A 255 -7.05 7.95 14.98
C LEU A 255 -7.50 8.33 16.40
N ASN A 256 -7.35 9.61 16.78
CA ASN A 256 -7.81 10.12 18.07
C ASN A 256 -9.31 10.44 18.13
N LYS A 257 -10.07 10.24 17.03
CA LYS A 257 -11.53 10.39 17.05
C LYS A 257 -12.15 9.11 17.59
N SER A 258 -13.14 9.24 18.46
CA SER A 258 -13.95 8.09 18.85
C SER A 258 -14.82 7.64 17.67
N SER A 259 -14.86 6.32 17.42
CA SER A 259 -15.74 5.66 16.45
C SER A 259 -17.22 5.83 16.80
#